data_AF-A0A8T5KNA3-F1
#
_entry.id   AF-A0A8T5KNA3-F1
#
_cell.length_a   1.000
_cell.length_b   1.000
_cell.length_c   1.000
_cell.angle_alpha   90.00
_cell.angle_beta   90.00
_cell.angle_gamma   90.00
#
_symmetry.space_group_name_H-M   'P 1'
#
loop_
_entity.id
_entity.type
_entity.pdbx_description
1 polymer ?
#
loop_
_entity_poly.entity_id
_entity_poly.type
_entity_poly.pdbx_seq_one_letter_code
_entity_poly.pdbx_strand_id
1 'polypeptide(L)'
;MVSTVLVANRGEIACRILRACSEAGLKSVAVYANNDKESMFVELATISVELVGETIGETYLDQQQILDIAAMHGADAIHPGFGFLSERADFARAVLDAGITWIGPSPLAIEMMGDKMTARKTMKAAGVPVIPGEEIDFEDETKMIEAIVQASTRVGYPLLLKASSGGGGKGMRKVESPDNLVESIKGARREAIAAFGDGRVYIERMLTGSKHVEIQVLADTHGRVIHLGERECSVQRRHQKVFEESPCPVMTTDLREKMGQAAVMAAKAVDYEGAGTVEFLLASTGEFFFLEMNTRIQVEHPVTEMVTGVDLVREQLRIAAGKPMSCGQLMMRGHAIEVRLYAEDASNNFLPAIGPLAVFRPPTGPGIRLDTGVREGDMVTPNYDPMLAKLIVWAPSRAEALQRMRRALDDFVVLGTTTNLRFLRELCDHEDVVSGATDTTMIERIWPNGWSPQFSNEILNAALMVAGVSESAGLHTVQATKFSTADGPPSPFQSLTRRYP
;
A
#
# COMPACT_ATOMS: atom_id res chain seq x y z
N MET A 1 -23.47 9.43 16.11
CA MET A 1 -22.47 10.52 16.23
C MET A 1 -21.16 9.82 16.51
N VAL A 2 -20.11 10.09 15.73
CA VAL A 2 -18.80 9.46 15.95
C VAL A 2 -18.04 10.25 17.01
N SER A 3 -17.63 9.57 18.09
CA SER A 3 -16.90 10.14 19.22
C SER A 3 -15.71 9.28 19.67
N THR A 4 -15.82 7.96 19.54
CA THR A 4 -14.78 6.99 19.93
C THR A 4 -14.56 5.99 18.81
N VAL A 5 -13.36 6.02 18.22
CA VAL A 5 -13.02 5.20 17.06
C VAL A 5 -12.10 4.05 17.48
N LEU A 6 -12.52 2.81 17.22
CA LEU A 6 -11.63 1.67 17.30
C LEU A 6 -10.88 1.51 15.97
N VAL A 7 -9.56 1.37 16.03
CA VAL A 7 -8.72 1.12 14.86
C VAL A 7 -8.41 -0.36 14.80
N ALA A 8 -9.06 -1.06 13.86
CA ALA A 8 -8.91 -2.51 13.66
C ALA A 8 -7.72 -2.82 12.73
N ASN A 9 -6.54 -2.33 13.09
CA ASN A 9 -5.32 -2.48 12.30
C ASN A 9 -4.06 -2.25 13.18
N ARG A 10 -2.88 -2.41 12.59
CA ARG A 10 -1.56 -2.24 13.23
C ARG A 10 -0.62 -1.36 12.38
N GLY A 11 0.60 -1.17 12.88
CA GLY A 11 1.69 -0.55 12.12
C GLY A 11 1.42 0.90 11.72
N GLU A 12 1.96 1.33 10.57
CA GLU A 12 1.92 2.75 10.16
C GLU A 12 0.48 3.27 9.98
N ILE A 13 -0.41 2.46 9.41
CA ILE A 13 -1.77 2.90 9.13
C ILE A 13 -2.56 3.09 10.42
N ALA A 14 -2.31 2.27 11.44
CA ALA A 14 -2.85 2.50 12.77
C ALA A 14 -2.35 3.83 13.33
N CYS A 15 -1.03 4.11 13.27
CA CYS A 15 -0.48 5.41 13.66
C CYS A 15 -1.15 6.59 12.92
N ARG A 16 -1.34 6.46 11.59
CA ARG A 16 -1.96 7.47 10.73
C ARG A 16 -3.40 7.78 11.14
N ILE A 17 -4.20 6.75 11.43
CA ILE A 17 -5.60 6.89 11.85
C ILE A 17 -5.68 7.47 13.26
N LEU A 18 -4.88 6.97 14.19
CA LEU A 18 -4.85 7.46 15.58
C LEU A 18 -4.48 8.95 15.66
N ARG A 19 -3.53 9.40 14.84
CA ARG A 19 -3.21 10.83 14.69
C ARG A 19 -4.40 11.63 14.18
N ALA A 20 -5.08 11.16 13.12
CA ALA A 20 -6.28 11.82 12.60
C ALA A 20 -7.40 11.92 13.65
N CYS A 21 -7.63 10.86 14.44
CA CYS A 21 -8.57 10.86 15.56
C CYS A 21 -8.19 11.90 16.62
N SER A 22 -6.92 11.91 17.04
CA SER A 22 -6.41 12.85 18.05
C SER A 22 -6.61 14.30 17.64
N GLU A 23 -6.21 14.66 16.42
CA GLU A 23 -6.40 16.01 15.91
C GLU A 23 -7.88 16.37 15.71
N ALA A 24 -8.76 15.35 15.55
CA ALA A 24 -10.22 15.53 15.46
C ALA A 24 -10.90 15.70 16.82
N GLY A 25 -10.15 15.56 17.92
CA GLY A 25 -10.71 15.52 19.26
C GLY A 25 -11.55 14.27 19.52
N LEU A 26 -11.33 13.20 18.76
CA LEU A 26 -11.99 11.90 18.94
C LEU A 26 -11.15 11.03 19.88
N LYS A 27 -11.83 10.26 20.74
CA LYS A 27 -11.16 9.19 21.50
C LYS A 27 -10.83 8.04 20.54
N SER A 28 -9.76 7.33 20.83
CA SER A 28 -9.31 6.21 20.01
C SER A 28 -9.01 4.96 20.82
N VAL A 29 -9.39 3.81 20.29
CA VAL A 29 -9.07 2.49 20.83
C VAL A 29 -8.17 1.77 19.84
N ALA A 30 -6.95 1.39 20.25
CA ALA A 30 -6.10 0.48 19.49
C ALA A 30 -6.26 -0.95 20.00
N VAL A 31 -6.31 -1.91 19.08
CA VAL A 31 -6.19 -3.34 19.40
C VAL A 31 -4.80 -3.82 19.00
N TYR A 32 -4.16 -4.65 19.81
CA TYR A 32 -2.81 -5.13 19.53
C TYR A 32 -2.63 -6.59 19.93
N ALA A 33 -1.92 -7.38 19.13
CA ALA A 33 -1.46 -8.71 19.55
C ALA A 33 -0.29 -8.61 20.54
N ASN A 34 -0.06 -9.61 21.39
CA ASN A 34 1.00 -9.56 22.42
C ASN A 34 2.40 -9.22 21.84
N ASN A 35 2.71 -9.69 20.63
CA ASN A 35 3.97 -9.39 19.92
C ASN A 35 4.06 -7.96 19.35
N ASP A 36 2.98 -7.17 19.41
CA ASP A 36 2.91 -5.74 19.05
C ASP A 36 2.78 -4.84 20.30
N LYS A 37 2.89 -5.38 21.52
CA LYS A 37 2.67 -4.63 22.77
C LYS A 37 3.53 -3.37 22.91
N GLU A 38 4.73 -3.38 22.34
CA GLU A 38 5.68 -2.27 22.38
C GLU A 38 5.67 -1.42 21.08
N SER A 39 4.80 -1.76 20.12
CA SER A 39 4.70 -1.07 18.84
C SER A 39 4.17 0.35 19.00
N MET A 40 4.69 1.26 18.17
CA MET A 40 4.43 2.71 18.28
C MET A 40 2.94 3.07 18.36
N PHE A 41 2.07 2.39 17.60
CA PHE A 41 0.63 2.70 17.57
C PHE A 41 -0.09 2.44 18.90
N VAL A 42 0.42 1.52 19.73
CA VAL A 42 -0.15 1.20 21.05
C VAL A 42 -0.05 2.41 21.99
N GLU A 43 0.97 3.24 21.85
CA GLU A 43 1.17 4.43 22.68
C GLU A 43 0.40 5.66 22.18
N LEU A 44 -0.06 5.65 20.92
CA LEU A 44 -0.76 6.77 20.30
C LEU A 44 -2.26 6.79 20.61
N ALA A 45 -2.83 5.65 20.99
CA ALA A 45 -4.26 5.54 21.25
C ALA A 45 -4.66 6.09 22.62
N THR A 46 -5.92 6.49 22.77
CA THR A 46 -6.47 6.87 24.09
C THR A 46 -6.58 5.65 25.00
N ILE A 47 -6.94 4.51 24.43
CA ILE A 47 -7.07 3.21 25.08
C ILE A 47 -6.40 2.19 24.17
N SER A 48 -5.64 1.26 24.75
CA SER A 48 -5.03 0.15 24.02
C SER A 48 -5.41 -1.16 24.69
N VAL A 49 -5.86 -2.12 23.90
CA VAL A 49 -6.40 -3.41 24.37
C VAL A 49 -5.67 -4.55 23.68
N GLU A 50 -5.18 -5.49 24.49
CA GLU A 50 -4.52 -6.69 23.99
C GLU A 50 -5.55 -7.66 23.40
N LEU A 51 -5.25 -8.19 22.22
CA LEU A 51 -5.97 -9.28 21.59
C LEU A 51 -5.46 -10.61 22.15
N VAL A 52 -6.39 -11.51 22.44
CA VAL A 52 -6.14 -12.88 22.87
C VAL A 52 -5.85 -13.75 21.65
N GLY A 53 -4.65 -14.32 21.57
CA GLY A 53 -4.24 -15.22 20.50
C GLY A 53 -2.76 -15.07 20.15
N GLU A 54 -2.24 -16.00 19.36
CA GLU A 54 -0.84 -15.95 18.88
C GLU A 54 -0.77 -15.73 17.36
N THR A 55 -1.75 -16.26 16.62
CA THR A 55 -1.79 -16.16 15.17
C THR A 55 -2.52 -14.91 14.70
N ILE A 56 -2.28 -14.50 13.45
CA ILE A 56 -3.04 -13.42 12.80
C ILE A 56 -4.55 -13.74 12.78
N GLY A 57 -4.91 -15.02 12.63
CA GLY A 57 -6.29 -15.50 12.62
C GLY A 57 -7.02 -15.30 13.95
N GLU A 58 -6.33 -15.53 15.07
CA GLU A 58 -6.88 -15.39 16.43
C GLU A 58 -6.83 -13.94 16.93
N THR A 59 -6.09 -13.06 16.24
CA THR A 59 -5.88 -11.67 16.65
C THR A 59 -6.53 -10.70 15.67
N TYR A 60 -5.77 -10.14 14.73
CA TYR A 60 -6.23 -9.06 13.84
C TYR A 60 -7.31 -9.48 12.84
N LEU A 61 -7.61 -10.78 12.71
CA LEU A 61 -8.71 -11.30 11.89
C LEU A 61 -9.89 -11.83 12.72
N ASP A 62 -9.82 -11.78 14.05
CA ASP A 62 -10.92 -12.20 14.92
C ASP A 62 -11.97 -11.09 15.04
N GLN A 63 -12.99 -11.19 14.18
CA GLN A 63 -14.10 -10.24 14.11
C GLN A 63 -14.87 -10.13 15.42
N GLN A 64 -15.14 -11.25 16.10
CA GLN A 64 -15.95 -11.28 17.31
C GLN A 64 -15.22 -10.56 18.43
N GLN A 65 -13.94 -10.85 18.59
CA GLN A 65 -13.11 -10.24 19.62
C GLN A 65 -12.99 -8.72 19.43
N ILE A 66 -12.82 -8.26 18.19
CA ILE A 66 -12.77 -6.82 17.89
C ILE A 66 -14.10 -6.13 18.23
N LEU A 67 -15.24 -6.77 17.92
CA LEU A 67 -16.58 -6.25 18.26
C LEU A 67 -16.81 -6.20 19.77
N ASP A 68 -16.38 -7.23 20.50
CA ASP A 68 -16.50 -7.29 21.96
C ASP A 68 -15.68 -6.16 22.62
N ILE A 69 -14.47 -5.91 22.13
CA ILE A 69 -13.62 -4.79 22.59
C ILE A 69 -14.29 -3.44 22.26
N ALA A 70 -14.85 -3.30 21.05
CA ALA A 70 -15.55 -2.09 20.66
C ALA A 70 -16.72 -1.79 21.61
N ALA A 71 -17.53 -2.80 21.92
CA ALA A 71 -18.65 -2.68 22.85
C ALA A 71 -18.18 -2.35 24.28
N MET A 72 -17.14 -3.05 24.79
CA MET A 72 -16.61 -2.86 26.14
C MET A 72 -16.08 -1.45 26.37
N HIS A 73 -15.45 -0.85 25.36
CA HIS A 73 -14.85 0.48 25.45
C HIS A 73 -15.71 1.60 24.85
N GLY A 74 -16.95 1.29 24.45
CA GLY A 74 -17.89 2.28 23.92
C GLY A 74 -17.43 2.92 22.62
N ALA A 75 -16.72 2.18 21.76
CA ALA A 75 -16.41 2.62 20.41
C ALA A 75 -17.70 2.68 19.57
N ASP A 76 -17.97 3.83 18.97
CA ASP A 76 -19.14 4.08 18.13
C ASP A 76 -18.81 4.05 16.62
N ALA A 77 -17.52 3.87 16.29
CA ALA A 77 -17.05 3.61 14.94
C ALA A 77 -15.83 2.69 14.91
N ILE A 78 -15.69 1.91 13.83
CA ILE A 78 -14.51 1.09 13.54
C ILE A 78 -13.87 1.56 12.23
N HIS A 79 -12.58 1.89 12.29
CA HIS A 79 -11.75 2.18 11.12
C HIS A 79 -10.86 0.96 10.83
N PRO A 80 -11.02 0.30 9.67
CA PRO A 80 -10.27 -0.92 9.39
C PRO A 80 -8.89 -0.67 8.76
N GLY A 81 -8.62 0.55 8.28
CA GLY A 81 -7.36 0.87 7.61
C GLY A 81 -7.26 0.17 6.25
N PHE A 82 -6.16 -0.54 6.01
CA PHE A 82 -5.96 -1.37 4.83
C PHE A 82 -5.42 -2.76 5.19
N GLY A 83 -5.68 -3.76 4.34
CA GLY A 83 -5.39 -5.15 4.67
C GLY A 83 -6.28 -5.68 5.82
N PHE A 84 -5.95 -6.86 6.34
CA PHE A 84 -6.75 -7.53 7.37
C PHE A 84 -8.24 -7.59 7.01
N LEU A 85 -9.09 -6.94 7.81
CA LEU A 85 -10.55 -6.97 7.68
C LEU A 85 -11.11 -5.80 6.85
N SER A 86 -10.27 -4.94 6.25
CA SER A 86 -10.73 -3.73 5.55
C SER A 86 -11.61 -3.97 4.34
N GLU A 87 -11.49 -5.13 3.71
CA GLU A 87 -12.27 -5.53 2.52
C GLU A 87 -13.10 -6.78 2.82
N ARG A 88 -13.48 -6.98 4.09
CA ARG A 88 -14.30 -8.09 4.56
C ARG A 88 -15.75 -7.62 4.72
N ALA A 89 -16.58 -7.90 3.71
CA ALA A 89 -17.99 -7.53 3.70
C ALA A 89 -18.77 -8.12 4.89
N ASP A 90 -18.42 -9.34 5.31
CA ASP A 90 -18.95 -9.99 6.50
C ASP A 90 -18.64 -9.21 7.78
N PHE A 91 -17.40 -8.72 7.92
CA PHE A 91 -17.02 -7.90 9.07
C PHE A 91 -17.71 -6.53 9.06
N ALA A 92 -17.72 -5.84 7.91
CA ALA A 92 -18.42 -4.57 7.77
C ALA A 92 -19.92 -4.70 8.14
N ARG A 93 -20.56 -5.81 7.75
CA ARG A 93 -21.94 -6.11 8.10
C ARG A 93 -22.10 -6.36 9.61
N ALA A 94 -21.22 -7.16 10.21
CA ALA A 94 -21.24 -7.42 11.65
C ALA A 94 -21.05 -6.15 12.50
N VAL A 95 -20.20 -5.22 12.06
CA VAL A 95 -20.02 -3.90 12.68
C VAL A 95 -21.34 -3.10 12.66
N LEU A 96 -22.01 -3.05 11.50
CA LEU A 96 -23.29 -2.35 11.36
C LEU A 96 -24.40 -3.02 12.17
N ASP A 97 -24.47 -4.35 12.19
CA ASP A 97 -25.46 -5.13 12.95
C ASP A 97 -25.27 -4.93 14.47
N ALA A 98 -24.04 -4.67 14.92
CA ALA A 98 -23.72 -4.29 16.31
C ALA A 98 -24.08 -2.82 16.64
N GLY A 99 -24.61 -2.05 15.68
CA GLY A 99 -24.94 -0.64 15.86
C GLY A 99 -23.72 0.29 15.88
N ILE A 100 -22.56 -0.18 15.40
CA ILE A 100 -21.31 0.56 15.32
C ILE A 100 -21.15 1.11 13.90
N THR A 101 -20.60 2.32 13.76
CA THR A 101 -20.36 2.92 12.44
C THR A 101 -19.17 2.23 11.76
N TRP A 102 -19.38 1.71 10.55
CA TRP A 102 -18.29 1.26 9.69
C TRP A 102 -17.66 2.45 8.96
N ILE A 103 -16.36 2.69 9.15
CA ILE A 103 -15.65 3.77 8.43
C ILE A 103 -15.06 3.20 7.12
N GLY A 104 -15.93 3.10 6.12
CA GLY A 104 -15.62 2.54 4.81
C GLY A 104 -16.88 2.40 3.96
N PRO A 105 -16.78 1.82 2.75
CA PRO A 105 -17.95 1.60 1.90
C PRO A 105 -18.88 0.52 2.46
N SER A 106 -20.10 0.47 1.94
CA SER A 106 -21.12 -0.50 2.37
C SER A 106 -20.65 -1.96 2.17
N PRO A 107 -21.15 -2.92 2.97
CA PRO A 107 -20.84 -4.34 2.76
C PRO A 107 -21.14 -4.83 1.34
N LEU A 108 -22.20 -4.31 0.72
CA LEU A 108 -22.58 -4.65 -0.65
C LEU A 108 -21.53 -4.14 -1.65
N ALA A 109 -21.03 -2.91 -1.50
CA ALA A 109 -19.98 -2.38 -2.36
C ALA A 109 -18.67 -3.19 -2.23
N ILE A 110 -18.30 -3.58 -1.00
CA ILE A 110 -17.15 -4.46 -0.74
C ILE A 110 -17.32 -5.81 -1.45
N GLU A 111 -18.48 -6.44 -1.32
CA GLU A 111 -18.79 -7.74 -1.94
C GLU A 111 -18.79 -7.67 -3.47
N MET A 112 -19.45 -6.66 -4.04
CA MET A 112 -19.54 -6.48 -5.49
C MET A 112 -18.18 -6.22 -6.13
N MET A 113 -17.30 -5.46 -5.47
CA MET A 113 -15.98 -5.11 -6.00
C MET A 113 -14.89 -6.13 -5.65
N GLY A 114 -15.07 -6.92 -4.59
CA GLY A 114 -14.15 -8.00 -4.22
C GLY A 114 -14.22 -9.21 -5.16
N ASP A 115 -15.38 -9.47 -5.78
CA ASP A 115 -15.51 -10.47 -6.83
C ASP A 115 -15.16 -9.86 -8.21
N LYS A 116 -14.04 -10.28 -8.80
CA LYS A 116 -13.52 -9.75 -10.06
C LYS A 116 -14.54 -9.77 -11.20
N MET A 117 -15.36 -10.82 -11.26
CA MET A 117 -16.33 -11.01 -12.33
C MET A 117 -17.53 -10.08 -12.18
N THR A 118 -18.08 -9.99 -10.96
CA THR A 118 -19.14 -9.06 -10.60
C THR A 118 -18.65 -7.63 -10.78
N ALA A 119 -17.45 -7.30 -10.33
CA ALA A 119 -16.83 -6.00 -10.53
C ALA A 119 -16.76 -5.64 -12.01
N ARG A 120 -16.22 -6.53 -12.86
CA ARG A 120 -16.12 -6.28 -14.29
C ARG A 120 -17.49 -6.10 -14.96
N LYS A 121 -18.48 -6.92 -14.62
CA LYS A 121 -19.86 -6.81 -15.15
C LYS A 121 -20.48 -5.47 -14.74
N THR A 122 -20.34 -5.07 -13.48
CA THR A 122 -20.82 -3.79 -12.94
C THR A 122 -20.15 -2.62 -13.64
N MET A 123 -18.82 -2.63 -13.78
CA MET A 123 -18.07 -1.57 -14.47
C MET A 123 -18.47 -1.43 -15.93
N LYS A 124 -18.61 -2.55 -16.64
CA LYS A 124 -19.07 -2.54 -18.04
C LYS A 124 -20.48 -1.97 -18.17
N ALA A 125 -21.39 -2.33 -17.27
CA ALA A 125 -22.75 -1.79 -17.24
C ALA A 125 -22.78 -0.28 -16.92
N ALA A 126 -21.84 0.19 -16.10
CA ALA A 126 -21.66 1.59 -15.75
C ALA A 126 -20.95 2.43 -16.85
N GLY A 127 -20.56 1.82 -17.97
CA GLY A 127 -19.84 2.50 -19.05
C GLY A 127 -18.36 2.76 -18.77
N VAL A 128 -17.80 2.14 -17.71
CA VAL A 128 -16.36 2.20 -17.41
C VAL A 128 -15.63 1.27 -18.39
N PRO A 129 -14.57 1.73 -19.08
CA PRO A 129 -13.81 0.88 -19.98
C PRO A 129 -13.23 -0.33 -19.23
N VAL A 130 -13.54 -1.54 -19.67
CA VAL A 130 -12.98 -2.80 -19.14
C VAL A 130 -12.10 -3.45 -20.19
N ILE A 131 -11.09 -4.22 -19.77
CA ILE A 131 -10.20 -4.91 -20.70
C ILE A 131 -11.04 -5.77 -21.65
N PRO A 132 -10.84 -5.67 -22.98
CA PRO A 132 -11.53 -6.53 -23.94
C PRO A 132 -11.28 -8.00 -23.60
N GLY A 133 -12.35 -8.75 -23.43
CA GLY A 133 -12.27 -10.14 -23.01
C GLY A 133 -13.64 -10.77 -22.79
N GLU A 134 -13.68 -12.09 -22.83
CA GLU A 134 -14.90 -12.90 -22.85
C GLU A 134 -14.87 -14.02 -21.82
N GLU A 135 -15.96 -14.13 -21.06
CA GLU A 135 -16.22 -15.22 -20.12
C GLU A 135 -16.81 -16.39 -20.88
N ILE A 136 -16.22 -17.55 -20.64
CA ILE A 136 -16.60 -18.79 -21.29
C ILE A 136 -17.01 -19.75 -20.18
N ASP A 137 -18.31 -19.83 -19.94
CA ASP A 137 -18.89 -20.73 -18.95
C ASP A 137 -19.58 -21.90 -19.65
N PHE A 138 -18.87 -23.02 -19.73
CA PHE A 138 -19.40 -24.28 -20.25
C PHE A 138 -18.93 -25.44 -19.37
N GLU A 139 -19.86 -26.31 -18.97
CA GLU A 139 -19.55 -27.54 -18.24
C GLU A 139 -18.84 -28.58 -19.12
N ASP A 140 -19.12 -28.57 -20.43
CA ASP A 140 -18.49 -29.45 -21.42
C ASP A 140 -17.14 -28.86 -21.89
N GLU A 141 -16.07 -29.63 -21.71
CA GLU A 141 -14.70 -29.20 -22.04
C GLU A 141 -14.51 -28.90 -23.53
N THR A 142 -15.15 -29.66 -24.41
CA THR A 142 -14.98 -29.49 -25.86
C THR A 142 -15.62 -28.18 -26.30
N LYS A 143 -16.85 -27.92 -25.83
CA LYS A 143 -17.57 -26.67 -26.10
C LYS A 143 -16.86 -25.45 -25.50
N MET A 144 -16.28 -25.61 -24.32
CA MET A 144 -15.49 -24.55 -23.69
C MET A 144 -14.27 -24.20 -24.55
N ILE A 145 -13.49 -25.20 -24.99
CA ILE A 145 -12.31 -24.97 -25.85
C ILE A 145 -12.72 -24.30 -27.17
N GLU A 146 -13.79 -24.77 -27.82
CA GLU A 146 -14.31 -24.17 -29.06
C GLU A 146 -14.68 -22.69 -28.84
N ALA A 147 -15.38 -22.39 -27.76
CA ALA A 147 -15.80 -21.03 -27.44
C ALA A 147 -14.60 -20.12 -27.11
N ILE A 148 -13.59 -20.60 -26.39
CA ILE A 148 -12.34 -19.85 -26.14
C ILE A 148 -11.59 -19.60 -27.45
N VAL A 149 -11.51 -20.59 -28.35
CA VAL A 149 -10.87 -20.43 -29.66
C VAL A 149 -11.58 -19.33 -30.46
N GLN A 150 -12.91 -19.35 -30.52
CA GLN A 150 -13.67 -18.29 -31.18
C GLN A 150 -13.45 -16.92 -30.53
N ALA A 151 -13.50 -16.84 -29.21
CA ALA A 151 -13.28 -15.59 -28.49
C ALA A 151 -11.85 -15.06 -28.67
N SER A 152 -10.84 -15.93 -28.80
CA SER A 152 -9.45 -15.53 -29.04
C SER A 152 -9.27 -14.75 -30.36
N THR A 153 -10.09 -15.04 -31.37
CA THR A 153 -10.05 -14.30 -32.65
C THR A 153 -10.56 -12.87 -32.52
N ARG A 154 -11.48 -12.62 -31.57
CA ARG A 154 -12.05 -11.29 -31.29
C ARG A 154 -11.20 -10.49 -30.32
N VAL A 155 -10.62 -11.16 -29.32
CA VAL A 155 -9.72 -10.54 -28.31
C VAL A 155 -8.37 -10.19 -28.93
N GLY A 156 -7.84 -11.05 -29.81
CA GLY A 156 -6.53 -10.89 -30.43
C GLY A 156 -5.36 -11.32 -29.54
N TYR A 157 -4.22 -11.60 -30.16
CA TYR A 157 -2.99 -12.02 -29.49
C TYR A 157 -1.99 -10.85 -29.35
N PRO A 158 -1.13 -10.81 -28.30
CA PRO A 158 -1.10 -11.76 -27.18
C PRO A 158 -2.33 -11.61 -26.27
N LEU A 159 -2.80 -12.73 -25.73
CA LEU A 159 -3.91 -12.78 -24.79
C LEU A 159 -3.49 -13.39 -23.45
N LEU A 160 -4.29 -13.12 -22.43
CA LEU A 160 -4.10 -13.62 -21.08
C LEU A 160 -5.28 -14.53 -20.73
N LEU A 161 -4.99 -15.80 -20.45
CA LEU A 161 -5.93 -16.72 -19.81
C LEU A 161 -5.86 -16.53 -18.31
N LYS A 162 -7.01 -16.37 -17.65
CA LYS A 162 -7.13 -16.25 -16.19
C LYS A 162 -8.15 -17.24 -15.66
N ALA A 163 -7.88 -17.82 -14.49
CA ALA A 163 -8.91 -18.53 -13.72
C ALA A 163 -9.92 -17.53 -13.14
N SER A 164 -11.22 -17.83 -13.21
CA SER A 164 -12.27 -16.93 -12.69
C SER A 164 -12.16 -16.70 -11.17
N SER A 165 -11.70 -17.72 -10.44
CA SER A 165 -11.53 -17.71 -8.98
C SER A 165 -10.08 -17.44 -8.55
N GLY A 166 -9.21 -17.00 -9.48
CA GLY A 166 -7.78 -16.81 -9.25
C GLY A 166 -7.42 -15.45 -8.64
N GLY A 167 -6.64 -15.46 -7.56
CA GLY A 167 -6.04 -14.28 -6.91
C GLY A 167 -4.50 -14.35 -6.88
N GLY A 168 -3.85 -13.18 -6.82
CA GLY A 168 -2.40 -13.07 -6.52
C GLY A 168 -1.45 -13.73 -7.52
N GLY A 169 -1.68 -13.58 -8.83
CA GLY A 169 -0.74 -14.10 -9.84
C GLY A 169 -0.99 -15.54 -10.31
N LYS A 170 -1.72 -16.35 -9.52
CA LYS A 170 -1.91 -17.79 -9.77
C LYS A 170 -3.04 -18.05 -10.78
N GLY A 171 -2.87 -19.04 -11.65
CA GLY A 171 -3.86 -19.37 -12.69
C GLY A 171 -3.93 -18.36 -13.85
N MET A 172 -2.86 -17.60 -14.09
CA MET A 172 -2.74 -16.71 -15.25
C MET A 172 -1.72 -17.24 -16.25
N ARG A 173 -2.05 -17.28 -17.55
CA ARG A 173 -1.15 -17.73 -18.61
C ARG A 173 -1.18 -16.79 -19.81
N LYS A 174 0.00 -16.29 -20.18
CA LYS A 174 0.21 -15.57 -21.44
C LYS A 174 0.14 -16.56 -22.60
N VAL A 175 -0.62 -16.22 -23.63
CA VAL A 175 -0.67 -16.95 -24.90
C VAL A 175 -0.29 -16.00 -26.02
N GLU A 176 0.83 -16.29 -26.68
CA GLU A 176 1.38 -15.42 -27.73
C GLU A 176 0.82 -15.71 -29.12
N SER A 177 0.38 -16.95 -29.37
CA SER A 177 -0.12 -17.38 -30.67
C SER A 177 -1.22 -18.43 -30.55
N PRO A 178 -2.06 -18.61 -31.58
CA PRO A 178 -3.10 -19.63 -31.61
C PRO A 178 -2.61 -21.06 -31.36
N ASP A 179 -1.38 -21.38 -31.80
CA ASP A 179 -0.81 -22.74 -31.72
C ASP A 179 -0.70 -23.24 -30.27
N ASN A 180 -0.47 -22.31 -29.33
CA ASN A 180 -0.28 -22.62 -27.91
C ASN A 180 -1.59 -22.52 -27.10
N LEU A 181 -2.71 -22.12 -27.72
CA LEU A 181 -3.94 -21.79 -27.01
C LEU A 181 -4.55 -23.01 -26.31
N VAL A 182 -4.73 -24.13 -27.03
CA VAL A 182 -5.42 -25.32 -26.50
C VAL A 182 -4.67 -25.93 -25.32
N GLU A 183 -3.34 -26.01 -25.41
CA GLU A 183 -2.52 -26.51 -24.31
C GLU A 183 -2.57 -25.56 -23.10
N SER A 184 -2.53 -24.25 -23.35
CA SER A 184 -2.62 -23.23 -22.31
C SER A 184 -3.97 -23.27 -21.56
N ILE A 185 -5.09 -23.51 -22.27
CA ILE A 185 -6.42 -23.67 -21.67
C ILE A 185 -6.42 -24.86 -20.70
N LYS A 186 -5.96 -26.03 -21.17
CA LYS A 186 -5.92 -27.25 -20.35
C LYS A 186 -5.03 -27.07 -19.12
N GLY A 187 -3.88 -26.42 -19.30
CA GLY A 187 -2.96 -26.09 -18.21
C GLY A 187 -3.59 -25.16 -17.17
N ALA A 188 -4.17 -24.04 -17.60
CA ALA A 188 -4.83 -23.06 -16.73
C ALA A 188 -6.00 -23.67 -15.96
N ARG A 189 -6.84 -24.47 -16.61
CA ARG A 189 -7.99 -25.14 -15.97
C ARG A 189 -7.57 -26.15 -14.92
N ARG A 190 -6.55 -26.98 -15.21
CA ARG A 190 -6.04 -27.95 -14.23
C ARG A 190 -5.50 -27.25 -12.98
N GLU A 191 -4.80 -26.14 -13.18
CA GLU A 191 -4.28 -25.30 -12.10
C GLU A 191 -5.41 -24.64 -11.30
N ALA A 192 -6.44 -24.13 -11.99
CA ALA A 192 -7.61 -23.51 -11.37
C ALA A 192 -8.40 -24.51 -10.50
N ILE A 193 -8.66 -25.71 -11.02
CA ILE A 193 -9.34 -26.78 -10.26
C ILE A 193 -8.49 -27.20 -9.05
N ALA A 194 -7.19 -27.40 -9.24
CA ALA A 194 -6.31 -27.83 -8.16
C ALA A 194 -6.16 -26.78 -7.05
N ALA A 195 -6.16 -25.49 -7.42
CA ALA A 195 -5.96 -24.40 -6.47
C ALA A 195 -7.27 -23.90 -5.83
N PHE A 196 -8.38 -23.91 -6.57
CA PHE A 196 -9.60 -23.20 -6.21
C PHE A 196 -10.88 -24.05 -6.33
N GLY A 197 -10.78 -25.31 -6.79
CA GLY A 197 -11.95 -26.18 -6.99
C GLY A 197 -12.87 -25.75 -8.13
N ASP A 198 -12.50 -24.71 -8.89
CA ASP A 198 -13.28 -24.11 -9.97
C ASP A 198 -12.47 -24.09 -11.26
N GLY A 199 -12.99 -24.71 -12.31
CA GLY A 199 -12.34 -24.84 -13.61
C GLY A 199 -12.70 -23.75 -14.61
N ARG A 200 -13.49 -22.74 -14.23
CA ARG A 200 -13.87 -21.65 -15.13
C ARG A 200 -12.66 -20.78 -15.47
N VAL A 201 -12.56 -20.47 -16.75
CA VAL A 201 -11.48 -19.65 -17.31
C VAL A 201 -12.06 -18.49 -18.11
N TYR A 202 -11.32 -17.40 -18.13
CA TYR A 202 -11.67 -16.15 -18.77
C TYR A 202 -10.48 -15.68 -19.62
N ILE A 203 -10.74 -15.14 -20.81
CA ILE A 203 -9.69 -14.58 -21.68
C ILE A 203 -9.78 -13.06 -21.78
N GLU A 204 -8.62 -12.42 -21.75
CA GLU A 204 -8.47 -10.98 -21.94
C GLU A 204 -7.35 -10.63 -22.90
N ARG A 205 -7.45 -9.45 -23.52
CA ARG A 205 -6.35 -8.86 -24.25
C ARG A 205 -5.18 -8.62 -23.29
N MET A 206 -4.00 -9.11 -23.62
CA MET A 206 -2.82 -8.84 -22.80
C MET A 206 -2.26 -7.46 -23.14
N LEU A 207 -2.40 -6.53 -22.20
CA LEU A 207 -1.75 -5.23 -22.30
C LEU A 207 -0.27 -5.40 -21.94
N THR A 208 0.61 -4.98 -22.84
CA THR A 208 2.07 -4.99 -22.62
C THR A 208 2.57 -3.55 -22.52
N GLY A 209 3.59 -3.31 -21.70
CA GLY A 209 4.12 -1.96 -21.46
C GLY A 209 3.07 -0.97 -20.95
N SER A 210 2.09 -1.45 -20.17
CA SER A 210 1.04 -0.61 -19.61
C SER A 210 1.48 -0.01 -18.29
N LYS A 211 1.00 1.20 -18.03
CA LYS A 211 1.10 1.84 -16.72
C LYS A 211 -0.02 1.37 -15.82
N HIS A 212 0.28 1.17 -14.55
CA HIS A 212 -0.72 1.07 -13.51
C HIS A 212 -1.03 2.49 -13.02
N VAL A 213 -2.21 3.00 -13.39
CA VAL A 213 -2.68 4.33 -13.00
C VAL A 213 -3.98 4.18 -12.24
N GLU A 214 -4.08 4.82 -11.10
CA GLU A 214 -5.24 4.68 -10.22
C GLU A 214 -5.81 6.04 -9.83
N ILE A 215 -7.12 6.08 -9.61
CA ILE A 215 -7.85 7.32 -9.33
C ILE A 215 -8.41 7.26 -7.91
N GLN A 216 -8.04 8.23 -7.09
CA GLN A 216 -8.65 8.40 -5.76
C GLN A 216 -10.10 8.86 -5.93
N VAL A 217 -11.05 8.16 -5.32
CA VAL A 217 -12.44 8.60 -5.20
C VAL A 217 -12.79 8.90 -3.75
N LEU A 218 -13.72 9.83 -3.58
CA LEU A 218 -14.32 10.17 -2.29
C LEU A 218 -15.82 10.37 -2.48
N ALA A 219 -16.63 9.69 -1.67
CA ALA A 219 -18.08 9.75 -1.73
C ALA A 219 -18.67 9.99 -0.34
N ASP A 220 -19.61 10.94 -0.23
CA ASP A 220 -20.32 11.21 1.02
C ASP A 220 -21.77 10.70 1.01
N THR A 221 -22.36 10.64 2.19
CA THR A 221 -23.77 10.24 2.40
C THR A 221 -24.78 11.28 1.94
N HIS A 222 -24.34 12.39 1.35
CA HIS A 222 -25.17 13.47 0.81
C HIS A 222 -25.25 13.42 -0.73
N GLY A 223 -24.76 12.33 -1.34
CA GLY A 223 -24.85 12.06 -2.78
C GLY A 223 -23.72 12.67 -3.61
N ARG A 224 -22.72 13.29 -2.96
CA ARG A 224 -21.57 13.85 -3.67
C ARG A 224 -20.48 12.79 -3.82
N VAL A 225 -20.06 12.57 -5.06
CA VAL A 225 -18.96 11.67 -5.42
C VAL A 225 -17.97 12.45 -6.29
N ILE A 226 -16.70 12.48 -5.89
CA ILE A 226 -15.63 13.20 -6.59
C ILE A 226 -14.41 12.28 -6.80
N HIS A 227 -13.52 12.67 -7.70
CA HIS A 227 -12.16 12.16 -7.75
C HIS A 227 -11.15 13.19 -7.26
N LEU A 228 -10.06 12.73 -6.63
CA LEU A 228 -8.98 13.55 -6.10
C LEU A 228 -7.69 13.42 -6.93
N GLY A 229 -7.87 13.24 -8.24
CA GLY A 229 -6.78 13.02 -9.20
C GLY A 229 -6.25 11.60 -9.21
N GLU A 230 -5.16 11.42 -9.95
CA GLU A 230 -4.53 10.13 -10.22
C GLU A 230 -3.21 9.92 -9.47
N ARG A 231 -2.83 8.65 -9.34
CA ARG A 231 -1.48 8.20 -8.95
C ARG A 231 -0.92 7.27 -10.02
N GLU A 232 0.38 7.38 -10.25
CA GLU A 232 1.15 6.43 -11.07
C GLU A 232 1.85 5.47 -10.13
N CYS A 233 1.54 4.18 -10.28
CA CYS A 233 2.00 3.12 -9.40
C CYS A 233 2.63 1.99 -10.20
N SER A 234 3.22 2.28 -11.38
CA SER A 234 3.71 1.22 -12.28
C SER A 234 4.99 0.58 -11.80
N VAL A 235 5.78 1.28 -10.99
CA VAL A 235 7.05 0.75 -10.49
C VAL A 235 6.77 -0.28 -9.40
N GLN A 236 6.74 -1.55 -9.82
CA GLN A 236 6.32 -2.68 -9.01
C GLN A 236 7.35 -3.80 -9.03
N ARG A 237 7.41 -4.56 -7.93
CA ARG A 237 8.14 -5.81 -7.81
C ARG A 237 7.14 -6.93 -7.52
N ARG A 238 7.03 -7.95 -8.37
CA ARG A 238 6.09 -9.07 -8.18
C ARG A 238 4.66 -8.59 -7.86
N HIS A 239 4.20 -7.58 -8.58
CA HIS A 239 2.89 -6.92 -8.37
C HIS A 239 2.74 -6.15 -7.06
N GLN A 240 3.80 -5.94 -6.29
CA GLN A 240 3.83 -5.06 -5.12
C GLN A 240 4.38 -3.69 -5.54
N LYS A 241 3.62 -2.62 -5.28
CA LYS A 241 4.03 -1.24 -5.56
C LYS A 241 5.20 -0.83 -4.64
N VAL A 242 6.19 -0.14 -5.22
CA VAL A 242 7.44 0.24 -4.54
C VAL A 242 7.69 1.75 -4.58
N PHE A 243 7.29 2.38 -5.69
CA PHE A 243 7.40 3.82 -5.93
C PHE A 243 6.08 4.28 -6.55
N GLU A 244 5.52 5.32 -5.98
CA GLU A 244 4.24 5.90 -6.38
C GLU A 244 4.37 7.41 -6.50
N GLU A 245 3.71 8.00 -7.47
CA GLU A 245 3.74 9.45 -7.64
C GLU A 245 2.40 10.05 -8.05
N SER A 246 2.18 11.31 -7.68
CA SER A 246 1.02 12.08 -8.08
C SER A 246 1.43 13.51 -8.41
N PRO A 247 0.94 14.12 -9.50
CA PRO A 247 0.17 13.50 -10.59
C PRO A 247 0.98 12.47 -11.41
N CYS A 248 0.30 11.74 -12.29
CA CYS A 248 0.96 10.82 -13.22
C CYS A 248 1.70 11.62 -14.33
N PRO A 249 2.99 11.31 -14.64
CA PRO A 249 3.82 12.10 -15.55
C PRO A 249 3.31 12.15 -17.00
N VAL A 250 2.56 11.14 -17.45
CA VAL A 250 2.02 11.10 -18.82
C VAL A 250 0.62 11.69 -18.93
N MET A 251 0.07 12.21 -17.84
CA MET A 251 -1.33 12.57 -17.76
C MET A 251 -1.61 13.95 -18.39
N THR A 252 -2.45 13.96 -19.43
CA THR A 252 -3.00 15.21 -20.00
C THR A 252 -4.25 15.64 -19.24
N THR A 253 -4.71 16.88 -19.45
CA THR A 253 -5.97 17.36 -18.85
C THR A 253 -7.18 16.55 -19.30
N ASP A 254 -7.26 16.23 -20.59
CA ASP A 254 -8.36 15.45 -21.17
C ASP A 254 -8.36 13.99 -20.67
N LEU A 255 -7.18 13.36 -20.61
CA LEU A 255 -7.07 11.98 -20.09
C LEU A 255 -7.42 11.92 -18.59
N ARG A 256 -6.98 12.91 -17.80
CA ARG A 256 -7.32 13.01 -16.38
C ARG A 256 -8.82 13.13 -16.16
N GLU A 257 -9.48 13.99 -16.94
CA GLU A 257 -10.93 14.15 -16.85
C GLU A 257 -11.65 12.85 -17.23
N LYS A 258 -11.24 12.19 -18.32
CA LYS A 258 -11.85 10.92 -18.75
C LYS A 258 -11.69 9.81 -17.72
N MET A 259 -10.48 9.63 -17.19
CA MET A 259 -10.22 8.60 -16.16
C MET A 259 -10.90 8.96 -14.83
N GLY A 260 -10.89 10.25 -14.46
CA GLY A 260 -11.59 10.78 -13.28
C GLY A 260 -13.08 10.51 -13.32
N GLN A 261 -13.74 10.81 -14.45
CA GLN A 261 -15.16 10.52 -14.63
C GLN A 261 -15.45 9.03 -14.67
N ALA A 262 -14.59 8.22 -15.29
CA ALA A 262 -14.72 6.76 -15.24
C ALA A 262 -14.68 6.23 -13.81
N ALA A 263 -13.78 6.74 -12.96
CA ALA A 263 -13.71 6.37 -11.55
C ALA A 263 -14.93 6.84 -10.74
N VAL A 264 -15.45 8.04 -11.02
CA VAL A 264 -16.70 8.53 -10.41
C VAL A 264 -17.91 7.68 -10.82
N MET A 265 -17.98 7.25 -12.09
CA MET A 265 -19.02 6.32 -12.56
C MET A 265 -18.91 4.97 -11.88
N ALA A 266 -17.69 4.44 -11.72
CA ALA A 266 -17.43 3.19 -10.99
C ALA A 266 -17.95 3.27 -9.55
N ALA A 267 -17.59 4.33 -8.81
CA ALA A 267 -18.04 4.53 -7.45
C ALA A 267 -19.58 4.68 -7.34
N LYS A 268 -20.21 5.43 -8.27
CA LYS A 268 -21.67 5.57 -8.30
C LYS A 268 -22.39 4.26 -8.62
N ALA A 269 -21.79 3.37 -9.41
CA ALA A 269 -22.41 2.11 -9.81
C ALA A 269 -22.60 1.12 -8.65
N VAL A 270 -21.93 1.36 -7.52
CA VAL A 270 -21.97 0.50 -6.32
C VAL A 270 -22.42 1.26 -5.08
N ASP A 271 -23.03 2.44 -5.27
CA ASP A 271 -23.44 3.34 -4.18
C ASP A 271 -22.33 3.52 -3.13
N TYR A 272 -21.11 3.81 -3.62
CA TYR A 272 -19.91 3.85 -2.79
C TYR A 272 -19.98 4.95 -1.72
N GLU A 273 -19.38 4.70 -0.55
CA GLU A 273 -19.24 5.65 0.56
C GLU A 273 -17.79 5.66 1.07
N GLY A 274 -17.31 6.83 1.48
CA GLY A 274 -15.97 7.00 2.03
C GLY A 274 -14.90 7.13 0.96
N ALA A 275 -13.67 6.76 1.30
CA ALA A 275 -12.52 6.79 0.40
C ALA A 275 -12.35 5.44 -0.30
N GLY A 276 -12.01 5.47 -1.59
CA GLY A 276 -11.70 4.28 -2.38
C GLY A 276 -10.79 4.62 -3.54
N THR A 277 -10.31 3.58 -4.22
CA THR A 277 -9.48 3.77 -5.41
C THR A 277 -9.95 2.88 -6.55
N VAL A 278 -10.05 3.47 -7.74
CA VAL A 278 -10.32 2.73 -8.98
C VAL A 278 -9.01 2.61 -9.75
N GLU A 279 -8.53 1.39 -9.94
CA GLU A 279 -7.27 1.08 -10.61
C GLU A 279 -7.49 0.81 -12.10
N PHE A 280 -6.58 1.30 -12.94
CA PHE A 280 -6.62 1.14 -14.38
C PHE A 280 -5.25 0.71 -14.93
N LEU A 281 -5.27 -0.08 -16.00
CA LEU A 281 -4.13 -0.23 -16.89
C LEU A 281 -4.23 0.81 -18.01
N LEU A 282 -3.24 1.70 -18.10
CA LEU A 282 -3.12 2.73 -19.13
C LEU A 282 -2.11 2.28 -20.19
N ALA A 283 -2.57 2.07 -21.41
CA ALA A 283 -1.73 1.73 -22.56
C ALA A 283 -1.00 2.98 -23.08
N SER A 284 0.12 2.76 -23.80
CA SER A 284 0.88 3.83 -24.45
C SER A 284 0.09 4.62 -25.50
N THR A 285 -1.00 4.04 -26.02
CA THR A 285 -1.95 4.70 -26.95
C THR A 285 -2.86 5.71 -26.26
N GLY A 286 -2.90 5.75 -24.93
CA GLY A 286 -3.83 6.54 -24.12
C GLY A 286 -5.15 5.84 -23.82
N GLU A 287 -5.37 4.62 -24.34
CA GLU A 287 -6.47 3.77 -23.90
C GLU A 287 -6.25 3.29 -22.46
N PHE A 288 -7.29 3.32 -21.63
CA PHE A 288 -7.23 2.83 -20.27
C PHE A 288 -8.35 1.82 -20.00
N PHE A 289 -8.09 0.89 -19.09
CA PHE A 289 -9.01 -0.21 -18.79
C PHE A 289 -9.04 -0.48 -17.30
N PHE A 290 -10.24 -0.59 -16.73
CA PHE A 290 -10.48 -0.95 -15.34
C PHE A 290 -9.78 -2.26 -15.01
N LEU A 291 -9.04 -2.24 -13.91
CA LEU A 291 -8.35 -3.39 -13.35
C LEU A 291 -9.10 -3.91 -12.12
N GLU A 292 -9.27 -3.06 -11.12
CA GLU A 292 -9.96 -3.37 -9.88
C GLU A 292 -10.39 -2.08 -9.15
N MET A 293 -11.20 -2.25 -8.10
CA MET A 293 -11.55 -1.17 -7.17
C MET A 293 -11.16 -1.60 -5.76
N ASN A 294 -10.23 -0.86 -5.16
CA ASN A 294 -9.84 -1.07 -3.77
C ASN A 294 -10.85 -0.35 -2.88
N THR A 295 -11.58 -1.10 -2.07
CA THR A 295 -12.76 -0.63 -1.31
C THR A 295 -12.36 -0.04 0.05
N ARG A 296 -11.25 0.69 0.07
CA ARG A 296 -10.57 1.17 1.28
C ARG A 296 -9.56 2.28 0.96
N ILE A 297 -8.96 2.85 2.00
CA ILE A 297 -7.75 3.66 1.84
C ILE A 297 -6.57 2.78 1.37
N GLN A 298 -5.62 3.38 0.65
CA GLN A 298 -4.42 2.72 0.17
C GLN A 298 -3.16 3.24 0.87
N VAL A 299 -2.06 2.51 0.74
CA VAL A 299 -0.76 2.83 1.36
C VAL A 299 -0.28 4.19 0.85
N GLU A 300 -0.38 4.38 -0.47
CA GLU A 300 0.03 5.52 -1.29
C GLU A 300 -0.94 6.71 -1.29
N HIS A 301 -1.97 6.71 -0.41
CA HIS A 301 -2.84 7.88 -0.23
C HIS A 301 -2.08 9.20 0.06
N PRO A 302 -0.91 9.22 0.75
CA PRO A 302 -0.22 10.46 1.07
C PRO A 302 0.20 11.29 -0.15
N VAL A 303 0.57 10.68 -1.29
CA VAL A 303 0.94 11.47 -2.48
C VAL A 303 -0.23 12.29 -3.00
N THR A 304 -1.46 11.77 -2.90
CA THR A 304 -2.68 12.51 -3.20
C THR A 304 -2.91 13.63 -2.19
N GLU A 305 -2.75 13.36 -0.89
CA GLU A 305 -2.89 14.39 0.14
C GLU A 305 -1.89 15.54 -0.07
N MET A 306 -0.64 15.23 -0.40
CA MET A 306 0.41 16.23 -0.59
C MET A 306 0.17 17.17 -1.78
N VAL A 307 -0.45 16.68 -2.87
CA VAL A 307 -0.74 17.53 -4.03
C VAL A 307 -2.11 18.21 -3.98
N THR A 308 -3.07 17.66 -3.23
CA THR A 308 -4.43 18.22 -3.14
C THR A 308 -4.66 19.06 -1.89
N GLY A 309 -3.89 18.83 -0.82
CA GLY A 309 -4.13 19.38 0.51
C GLY A 309 -5.34 18.77 1.23
N VAL A 310 -5.94 17.71 0.69
CA VAL A 310 -7.07 17.00 1.30
C VAL A 310 -6.54 15.90 2.21
N ASP A 311 -6.88 15.94 3.49
CA ASP A 311 -6.60 14.86 4.44
C ASP A 311 -7.68 13.76 4.29
N LEU A 312 -7.32 12.65 3.68
CA LEU A 312 -8.24 11.58 3.30
C LEU A 312 -8.80 10.85 4.51
N VAL A 313 -7.98 10.58 5.53
CA VAL A 313 -8.44 9.90 6.75
C VAL A 313 -9.39 10.82 7.55
N ARG A 314 -9.12 12.12 7.58
CA ARG A 314 -10.05 13.10 8.18
C ARG A 314 -11.37 13.17 7.43
N GLU A 315 -11.35 13.12 6.11
CA GLU A 315 -12.58 13.05 5.31
C GLU A 315 -13.34 11.74 5.57
N GLN A 316 -12.67 10.59 5.70
CA GLN A 316 -13.31 9.33 6.08
C GLN A 316 -14.01 9.44 7.44
N LEU A 317 -13.33 9.95 8.47
CA LEU A 317 -13.92 10.18 9.80
C LEU A 317 -15.12 11.14 9.75
N ARG A 318 -15.02 12.18 8.91
CA ARG A 318 -16.07 13.18 8.73
C ARG A 318 -17.30 12.61 8.04
N ILE A 319 -17.11 11.87 6.95
CA ILE A 319 -18.18 11.23 6.17
C ILE A 319 -18.90 10.19 7.04
N ALA A 320 -18.15 9.35 7.75
CA ALA A 320 -18.71 8.37 8.69
C ALA A 320 -19.51 9.04 9.83
N ALA A 321 -19.18 10.28 10.20
CA ALA A 321 -19.96 11.08 11.15
C ALA A 321 -21.25 11.68 10.54
N GLY A 322 -21.59 11.34 9.30
CA GLY A 322 -22.77 11.83 8.56
C GLY A 322 -22.63 13.27 8.07
N LYS A 323 -21.42 13.85 8.08
CA LYS A 323 -21.19 15.22 7.61
C LYS A 323 -20.83 15.23 6.12
N PRO A 324 -21.23 16.26 5.36
CA PRO A 324 -20.80 16.40 3.96
C PRO A 324 -19.28 16.58 3.91
N MET A 325 -18.63 16.02 2.88
CA MET A 325 -17.17 16.13 2.71
C MET A 325 -16.74 17.61 2.68
N SER A 326 -15.57 17.94 3.24
CA SER A 326 -15.15 19.35 3.34
C SER A 326 -14.41 19.86 2.10
N CYS A 327 -13.78 18.97 1.35
CA CYS A 327 -13.02 19.31 0.16
C CYS A 327 -13.89 19.84 -0.99
N GLY A 328 -13.37 20.82 -1.73
CA GLY A 328 -14.04 21.45 -2.89
C GLY A 328 -13.81 20.71 -4.21
N GLN A 329 -13.71 21.47 -5.30
CA GLN A 329 -13.29 20.95 -6.61
C GLN A 329 -11.82 20.48 -6.57
N LEU A 330 -11.45 19.59 -7.50
CA LEU A 330 -10.09 19.09 -7.62
C LEU A 330 -9.11 20.24 -7.87
N MET A 331 -8.15 20.40 -6.96
CA MET A 331 -7.04 21.34 -7.08
C MET A 331 -5.75 20.58 -6.81
N MET A 332 -4.95 20.33 -7.86
CA MET A 332 -3.65 19.68 -7.73
C MET A 332 -2.53 20.71 -7.87
N ARG A 333 -1.55 20.67 -6.97
CA ARG A 333 -0.38 21.55 -6.99
C ARG A 333 0.90 20.77 -6.76
N GLY A 334 1.90 21.04 -7.59
CA GLY A 334 3.20 20.43 -7.49
C GLY A 334 3.17 18.95 -7.83
N HIS A 335 4.10 18.21 -7.25
CA HIS A 335 4.33 16.80 -7.51
C HIS A 335 4.80 16.13 -6.23
N ALA A 336 4.19 14.99 -5.89
CA ALA A 336 4.56 14.18 -4.75
C ALA A 336 5.03 12.79 -5.19
N ILE A 337 6.00 12.25 -4.46
CA ILE A 337 6.57 10.93 -4.67
C ILE A 337 6.60 10.22 -3.32
N GLU A 338 6.14 8.99 -3.28
CA GLU A 338 6.28 8.07 -2.16
C GLU A 338 7.20 6.91 -2.56
N VAL A 339 8.01 6.47 -1.61
CA VAL A 339 8.75 5.21 -1.69
C VAL A 339 8.52 4.41 -0.41
N ARG A 340 8.39 3.09 -0.56
CA ARG A 340 8.18 2.17 0.56
C ARG A 340 9.51 1.61 1.05
N LEU A 341 9.93 2.04 2.24
CA LEU A 341 11.11 1.53 2.92
C LEU A 341 10.75 0.23 3.64
N TYR A 342 11.38 -0.87 3.23
CA TYR A 342 11.22 -2.19 3.82
C TYR A 342 12.53 -2.68 4.47
N ALA A 343 12.38 -3.47 5.52
CA ALA A 343 13.43 -4.35 6.01
C ALA A 343 13.54 -5.59 5.11
N GLU A 344 14.12 -5.39 3.93
CA GLU A 344 14.33 -6.42 2.91
C GLU A 344 15.75 -6.32 2.34
N ASP A 345 16.36 -7.46 2.02
CA ASP A 345 17.60 -7.52 1.26
C ASP A 345 17.32 -7.51 -0.23
N ALA A 346 17.29 -6.30 -0.82
CA ALA A 346 17.06 -6.12 -2.26
C ALA A 346 18.09 -6.86 -3.15
N SER A 347 19.30 -7.12 -2.63
CA SER A 347 20.35 -7.85 -3.37
C SER A 347 20.14 -9.36 -3.36
N ASN A 348 19.44 -9.85 -2.34
CA ASN A 348 19.08 -11.25 -2.18
C ASN A 348 17.57 -11.43 -2.40
N ASN A 349 17.11 -11.05 -3.59
CA ASN A 349 15.73 -11.27 -4.04
C ASN A 349 14.65 -10.64 -3.13
N PHE A 350 15.01 -9.56 -2.44
CA PHE A 350 14.14 -8.83 -1.49
C PHE A 350 13.59 -9.75 -0.39
N LEU A 351 14.43 -10.64 0.14
CA LEU A 351 14.06 -11.45 1.30
C LEU A 351 13.89 -10.56 2.54
N PRO A 352 12.85 -10.76 3.36
CA PRO A 352 12.69 -10.03 4.61
C PRO A 352 13.90 -10.19 5.52
N ALA A 353 14.34 -9.08 6.12
CA ALA A 353 15.48 -9.00 7.01
C ALA A 353 15.01 -8.67 8.43
N ILE A 354 14.98 -9.68 9.29
CA ILE A 354 14.66 -9.52 10.71
C ILE A 354 15.86 -8.95 11.47
N GLY A 355 15.60 -8.18 12.52
CA GLY A 355 16.66 -7.61 13.35
C GLY A 355 16.27 -6.31 14.04
N PRO A 356 17.15 -5.79 14.91
CA PRO A 356 16.92 -4.52 15.59
C PRO A 356 17.04 -3.33 14.65
N LEU A 357 16.25 -2.30 14.91
CA LEU A 357 16.47 -0.95 14.38
C LEU A 357 17.38 -0.18 15.33
N ALA A 358 18.65 -0.58 15.37
CA ALA A 358 19.65 0.00 16.28
C ALA A 358 19.84 1.52 16.07
N VAL A 359 19.68 2.00 14.83
CA VAL A 359 19.56 3.42 14.52
C VAL A 359 18.42 3.60 13.52
N PHE A 360 17.53 4.55 13.79
CA PHE A 360 16.46 4.93 12.86
C PHE A 360 16.30 6.44 12.88
N ARG A 361 16.98 7.13 11.96
CA ARG A 361 17.01 8.59 11.87
C ARG A 361 16.45 9.02 10.52
N PRO A 362 15.14 9.35 10.47
CA PRO A 362 14.51 9.77 9.23
C PRO A 362 14.96 11.16 8.79
N PRO A 363 14.90 11.45 7.47
CA PRO A 363 15.16 12.78 6.96
C PRO A 363 14.06 13.75 7.41
N THR A 364 14.41 15.01 7.57
CA THR A 364 13.47 16.08 7.92
C THR A 364 13.69 17.30 7.03
N GLY A 365 12.66 18.13 6.87
CA GLY A 365 12.77 19.39 6.14
C GLY A 365 11.53 19.73 5.31
N PRO A 366 11.54 20.89 4.63
CA PRO A 366 10.39 21.33 3.83
C PRO A 366 10.02 20.35 2.73
N GLY A 367 8.74 19.98 2.69
CA GLY A 367 8.21 19.06 1.69
C GLY A 367 8.63 17.60 1.89
N ILE A 368 9.10 17.21 3.08
CA ILE A 368 9.35 15.81 3.46
C ILE A 368 8.29 15.40 4.50
N ARG A 369 7.67 14.25 4.27
CA ARG A 369 6.72 13.59 5.17
C ARG A 369 7.18 12.14 5.38
N LEU A 370 7.04 11.67 6.61
CA LEU A 370 7.31 10.28 6.96
C LEU A 370 6.12 9.71 7.70
N ASP A 371 5.54 8.65 7.16
CA ASP A 371 4.51 7.85 7.82
C ASP A 371 5.19 6.52 8.22
N THR A 372 5.23 6.23 9.52
CA THR A 372 5.94 5.05 10.06
C THR A 372 5.21 4.48 11.27
N GLY A 373 5.35 3.17 11.45
CA GLY A 373 4.90 2.43 12.63
C GLY A 373 6.04 1.94 13.53
N VAL A 374 7.29 2.32 13.23
CA VAL A 374 8.49 1.90 13.96
C VAL A 374 9.33 3.11 14.39
N ARG A 375 10.24 2.88 15.34
CA ARG A 375 11.22 3.87 15.84
C ARG A 375 12.57 3.21 16.15
N GLU A 376 13.56 4.05 16.44
CA GLU A 376 14.86 3.57 16.91
C GLU A 376 14.70 2.73 18.18
N GLY A 377 15.32 1.55 18.20
CA GLY A 377 15.21 0.56 19.27
C GLY A 377 14.19 -0.56 19.02
N ASP A 378 13.24 -0.38 18.09
CA ASP A 378 12.26 -1.41 17.77
C ASP A 378 12.89 -2.63 17.07
N MET A 379 12.14 -3.74 17.03
CA MET A 379 12.55 -4.98 16.37
C MET A 379 11.71 -5.27 15.13
N VAL A 380 12.37 -5.58 14.01
CA VAL A 380 11.71 -6.17 12.84
C VAL A 380 11.55 -7.67 13.09
N THR A 381 10.30 -8.13 13.11
CA THR A 381 9.92 -9.52 13.40
C THR A 381 9.40 -10.22 12.14
N PRO A 382 9.42 -11.57 12.07
CA PRO A 382 8.90 -12.30 10.91
C PRO A 382 7.36 -12.40 10.88
N ASN A 383 6.67 -11.81 11.86
CA ASN A 383 5.24 -12.03 12.08
C ASN A 383 4.35 -11.24 11.10
N TYR A 384 4.87 -10.15 10.53
CA TYR A 384 4.11 -9.19 9.72
C TYR A 384 4.89 -8.71 8.50
N ASP A 385 4.22 -7.90 7.68
CA ASP A 385 4.86 -7.19 6.58
C ASP A 385 6.08 -6.36 7.06
N PRO A 386 7.23 -6.42 6.35
CA PRO A 386 8.47 -5.79 6.79
C PRO A 386 8.56 -4.29 6.44
N MET A 387 7.46 -3.61 6.09
CA MET A 387 7.48 -2.17 5.81
C MET A 387 7.80 -1.38 7.08
N LEU A 388 8.89 -0.61 7.02
CA LEU A 388 9.35 0.25 8.11
C LEU A 388 8.68 1.62 8.03
N ALA A 389 8.66 2.21 6.83
CA ALA A 389 8.12 3.55 6.63
C ALA A 389 7.72 3.79 5.18
N LYS A 390 6.85 4.77 5.01
CA LYS A 390 6.59 5.44 3.74
C LYS A 390 7.31 6.78 3.80
N LEU A 391 8.28 6.98 2.90
CA LEU A 391 8.95 8.27 2.75
C LEU A 391 8.29 9.00 1.60
N ILE A 392 7.70 10.16 1.90
CA ILE A 392 6.97 10.97 0.95
C ILE A 392 7.65 12.32 0.81
N VAL A 393 7.82 12.77 -0.42
CA VAL A 393 8.28 14.13 -0.71
C VAL A 393 7.30 14.85 -1.61
N TRP A 394 7.27 16.18 -1.50
CA TRP A 394 6.53 17.05 -2.40
C TRP A 394 7.43 18.17 -2.91
N ALA A 395 7.25 18.60 -4.16
CA ALA A 395 7.91 19.75 -4.76
C ALA A 395 7.00 20.50 -5.75
N PRO A 396 7.35 21.73 -6.16
CA PRO A 396 6.68 22.43 -7.27
C PRO A 396 6.71 21.70 -8.61
N SER A 397 7.73 20.87 -8.88
CA SER A 397 7.88 20.11 -10.11
C SER A 397 8.34 18.67 -9.85
N ARG A 398 8.03 17.74 -10.77
CA ARG A 398 8.49 16.34 -10.68
C ARG A 398 10.01 16.21 -10.56
N ALA A 399 10.75 17.01 -11.34
CA ALA A 399 12.21 17.01 -11.31
C ALA A 399 12.76 17.42 -9.93
N GLU A 400 12.16 18.45 -9.31
CA GLU A 400 12.51 18.87 -7.95
C GLU A 400 12.07 17.84 -6.90
N ALA A 401 10.95 17.14 -7.10
CA ALA A 401 10.51 16.06 -6.23
C ALA A 401 11.50 14.90 -6.25
N LEU A 402 11.99 14.49 -7.43
CA LEU A 402 13.05 13.48 -7.56
C LEU A 402 14.36 13.93 -6.92
N GLN A 403 14.76 15.20 -7.07
CA GLN A 403 15.94 15.75 -6.38
C GLN A 403 15.76 15.68 -4.85
N ARG A 404 14.58 16.05 -4.34
CA ARG A 404 14.26 15.99 -2.91
C ARG A 404 14.23 14.56 -2.40
N MET A 405 13.64 13.62 -3.14
CA MET A 405 13.58 12.20 -2.76
C MET A 405 14.99 11.61 -2.66
N ARG A 406 15.86 11.86 -3.65
CA ARG A 406 17.25 11.40 -3.63
C ARG A 406 17.99 11.89 -2.39
N ARG A 407 17.91 13.20 -2.12
CA ARG A 407 18.50 13.78 -0.90
C ARG A 407 17.92 13.17 0.38
N ALA A 408 16.60 13.03 0.46
CA ALA A 408 15.94 12.47 1.63
C ALA A 408 16.38 11.02 1.89
N LEU A 409 16.56 10.22 0.83
CA LEU A 409 17.09 8.86 0.93
C LEU A 409 18.58 8.83 1.31
N ASP A 410 19.40 9.75 0.78
CA ASP A 410 20.81 9.89 1.16
C ASP A 410 20.96 10.30 2.65
N ASP A 411 20.04 11.11 3.18
CA ASP A 411 20.02 11.58 4.57
C ASP A 411 19.36 10.57 5.55
N PHE A 412 18.67 9.55 5.07
CA PHE A 412 17.97 8.57 5.92
C PHE A 412 18.96 7.52 6.43
N VAL A 413 19.19 7.50 7.75
CA VAL A 413 20.05 6.50 8.39
C VAL A 413 19.21 5.42 9.06
N VAL A 414 19.36 4.18 8.58
CA VAL A 414 18.77 2.98 9.19
C VAL A 414 19.86 1.93 9.37
N LEU A 415 20.14 1.54 10.61
CA LEU A 415 21.17 0.55 10.97
C LEU A 415 20.60 -0.53 11.88
N GLY A 416 21.22 -1.72 11.84
CA GLY A 416 20.86 -2.87 12.67
C GLY A 416 20.11 -3.98 11.93
N THR A 417 19.40 -3.64 10.85
CA THR A 417 18.82 -4.59 9.89
C THR A 417 19.10 -4.16 8.45
N THR A 418 19.06 -5.11 7.52
CA THR A 418 19.16 -4.83 6.08
C THR A 418 17.88 -4.18 5.59
N THR A 419 18.00 -3.17 4.73
CA THR A 419 16.85 -2.47 4.14
C THR A 419 17.00 -2.30 2.64
N ASN A 420 15.88 -2.03 1.97
CA ASN A 420 15.87 -1.70 0.54
C ASN A 420 16.26 -0.23 0.25
N LEU A 421 16.71 0.54 1.25
CA LEU A 421 16.98 1.98 1.16
C LEU A 421 17.88 2.36 -0.01
N ARG A 422 18.99 1.63 -0.18
CA ARG A 422 19.94 1.90 -1.27
C ARG A 422 19.34 1.59 -2.65
N PHE A 423 18.55 0.51 -2.75
CA PHE A 423 17.83 0.19 -3.96
C PHE A 423 16.86 1.33 -4.34
N LEU A 424 16.09 1.85 -3.37
CA LEU A 424 15.18 2.98 -3.60
C LEU A 424 15.93 4.23 -4.05
N ARG A 425 17.11 4.48 -3.47
CA ARG A 425 17.96 5.60 -3.89
C ARG A 425 18.40 5.44 -5.33
N GLU A 426 18.99 4.31 -5.71
CA GLU A 426 19.45 4.06 -7.08
C GLU A 426 18.29 4.04 -8.09
N LEU A 427 17.12 3.53 -7.69
CA LEU A 427 15.89 3.56 -8.48
C LEU A 427 15.51 5.00 -8.89
N CYS A 428 15.69 5.99 -8.01
CA CYS A 428 15.39 7.39 -8.30
C CYS A 428 16.33 8.03 -9.34
N ASP A 429 17.49 7.42 -9.66
CA ASP A 429 18.39 7.88 -10.72
C ASP A 429 18.17 7.15 -12.06
N HIS A 430 17.39 6.07 -12.08
CA HIS A 430 17.20 5.29 -13.30
C HIS A 430 16.46 6.10 -14.37
N GLU A 431 16.92 6.00 -15.63
CA GLU A 431 16.40 6.80 -16.75
C GLU A 431 14.88 6.66 -16.94
N ASP A 432 14.35 5.44 -16.86
CA ASP A 432 12.89 5.19 -16.93
C ASP A 432 12.11 5.90 -15.80
N VAL A 433 12.65 5.99 -14.58
CA VAL A 433 12.02 6.76 -13.50
C VAL A 433 12.15 8.25 -13.81
N VAL A 434 13.34 8.74 -14.17
CA VAL A 434 13.57 10.17 -14.42
C VAL A 434 12.72 10.69 -15.58
N SER A 435 12.57 9.91 -16.64
CA SER A 435 11.76 10.26 -17.82
C SER A 435 10.25 10.04 -17.61
N GLY A 436 9.86 9.21 -16.64
CA GLY A 436 8.47 8.78 -16.45
C GLY A 436 8.03 7.69 -17.43
N ALA A 437 8.96 7.07 -18.16
CA ALA A 437 8.74 5.92 -19.05
C ALA A 437 8.63 4.58 -18.29
N THR A 438 7.98 4.60 -17.12
CA THR A 438 7.75 3.44 -16.26
C THR A 438 6.62 2.56 -16.80
N ASP A 439 6.70 1.26 -16.53
CA ASP A 439 5.63 0.28 -16.75
C ASP A 439 5.71 -0.83 -15.69
N THR A 440 4.70 -1.70 -15.65
CA THR A 440 4.59 -2.75 -14.61
C THR A 440 5.66 -3.84 -14.67
N THR A 441 6.49 -3.89 -15.72
CA THR A 441 7.57 -4.88 -15.85
C THR A 441 8.96 -4.25 -15.70
N MET A 442 9.03 -2.96 -15.41
CA MET A 442 10.26 -2.17 -15.39
C MET A 442 11.36 -2.74 -14.48
N ILE A 443 11.06 -3.05 -13.21
CA ILE A 443 12.07 -3.55 -12.26
C ILE A 443 12.67 -4.87 -12.78
N GLU A 444 11.83 -5.78 -13.27
CA GLU A 444 12.26 -7.07 -13.82
C GLU A 444 13.05 -6.91 -15.13
N ARG A 445 12.69 -5.91 -15.95
CA ARG A 445 13.42 -5.56 -17.18
C ARG A 445 14.81 -5.02 -16.90
N ILE A 446 14.94 -4.12 -15.92
CA ILE A 446 16.20 -3.44 -15.59
C ILE A 446 17.13 -4.38 -14.83
N TRP A 447 16.58 -5.16 -13.89
CA TRP A 447 17.33 -6.08 -13.04
C TRP A 447 16.82 -7.52 -13.16
N PRO A 448 16.95 -8.17 -14.33
CA PRO A 448 16.42 -9.51 -14.57
C PRO A 448 17.07 -10.59 -13.69
N ASN A 449 18.29 -10.33 -13.23
CA ASN A 449 19.04 -11.22 -12.32
C ASN A 449 19.03 -10.71 -10.86
N GLY A 450 18.11 -9.81 -10.53
CA GLY A 450 18.09 -9.11 -9.24
C GLY A 450 18.97 -7.86 -9.24
N TRP A 451 18.62 -6.91 -8.39
CA TRP A 451 19.45 -5.74 -8.15
C TRP A 451 20.68 -6.14 -7.33
N SER A 452 21.79 -5.42 -7.48
CA SER A 452 22.97 -5.63 -6.64
C SER A 452 23.71 -4.31 -6.47
N PRO A 453 24.09 -3.93 -5.23
CA PRO A 453 24.78 -2.69 -5.00
C PRO A 453 26.19 -2.74 -5.58
N GLN A 454 26.59 -1.67 -6.27
CA GLN A 454 27.98 -1.49 -6.71
C GLN A 454 28.70 -0.57 -5.73
N PHE A 455 29.70 -1.10 -5.03
CA PHE A 455 30.57 -0.31 -4.15
C PHE A 455 31.89 -0.05 -4.86
N SER A 456 32.33 1.21 -4.88
CA SER A 456 33.69 1.51 -5.34
C SER A 456 34.71 1.04 -4.30
N ASN A 457 35.94 0.76 -4.75
CA ASN A 457 37.02 0.38 -3.84
C ASN A 457 37.29 1.46 -2.79
N GLU A 458 37.11 2.74 -3.14
CA GLU A 458 37.26 3.86 -2.21
C GLU A 458 36.24 3.78 -1.07
N ILE A 459 34.97 3.49 -1.37
CA ILE A 459 33.92 3.35 -0.35
C ILE A 459 34.21 2.15 0.55
N LEU A 460 34.61 1.01 -0.03
CA LEU A 460 34.96 -0.18 0.74
C LEU A 460 36.16 0.08 1.66
N ASN A 461 37.21 0.73 1.15
CA ASN A 461 38.39 1.10 1.93
C ASN A 461 38.05 2.09 3.04
N ALA A 462 37.21 3.10 2.75
CA ALA A 462 36.74 4.06 3.76
C ALA A 462 35.93 3.36 4.86
N ALA A 463 35.01 2.46 4.49
CA ALA A 463 34.23 1.69 5.45
C ALA A 463 35.12 0.80 6.32
N LEU A 464 36.11 0.12 5.74
CA LEU A 464 37.10 -0.68 6.48
C LEU A 464 37.94 0.18 7.43
N MET A 465 38.39 1.36 7.00
CA MET A 465 39.13 2.29 7.86
C MET A 465 38.26 2.78 9.03
N VAL A 466 37.01 3.17 8.77
CA VAL A 466 36.06 3.60 9.81
C VAL A 466 35.79 2.47 10.79
N ALA A 467 35.58 1.25 10.30
CA ALA A 467 35.39 0.07 11.14
C ALA A 467 36.61 -0.20 12.02
N GLY A 468 37.82 -0.20 11.44
CA GLY A 468 39.06 -0.42 12.18
C GLY A 468 39.36 0.66 13.22
N VAL A 469 39.11 1.94 12.90
CA VAL A 469 39.24 3.05 13.87
C VAL A 469 38.20 2.92 14.98
N SER A 470 36.96 2.57 14.64
CA SER A 470 35.88 2.40 15.63
C SER A 470 36.16 1.23 16.59
N GLU A 471 36.70 0.14 16.07
CA GLU A 471 37.15 -1.01 16.86
C GLU A 471 38.32 -0.62 17.78
N SER A 472 39.36 0.02 17.23
CA SER A 472 40.53 0.46 18.01
C SER A 472 40.18 1.51 19.06
N ALA A 473 39.20 2.37 18.80
CA ALA A 473 38.70 3.37 19.76
C ALA A 473 37.72 2.77 20.79
N GLY A 474 37.40 1.48 20.68
CA GLY A 474 36.50 0.79 21.60
C GLY A 474 35.06 1.30 21.53
N LEU A 475 34.61 1.85 20.40
CA LEU A 475 33.26 2.44 20.28
C LEU A 475 32.13 1.41 20.42
N HIS A 476 32.45 0.12 20.27
CA HIS A 476 31.53 -1.00 20.53
C HIS A 476 31.43 -1.38 22.02
N THR A 477 32.37 -0.91 22.86
CA THR A 477 32.33 -1.19 24.29
C THR A 477 31.30 -0.29 24.95
N VAL A 478 30.19 -0.87 25.39
CA VAL A 478 29.30 -0.22 26.35
C VAL A 478 30.10 -0.11 27.65
N GLN A 479 30.67 1.06 27.93
CA GLN A 479 31.18 1.32 29.27
C GLN A 479 29.98 1.25 30.22
N ALA A 480 29.83 0.10 30.89
CA ALA A 480 29.00 -0.01 32.06
C ALA A 480 29.60 0.95 33.09
N THR A 481 29.09 2.18 33.13
CA THR A 481 29.35 3.10 34.23
C THR A 481 28.72 2.46 35.46
N LYS A 482 29.46 1.58 36.13
CA LYS A 482 29.16 1.17 37.49
C LYS A 482 29.25 2.44 38.31
N PHE A 483 28.10 3.07 38.55
CA PHE A 483 27.98 4.02 39.64
C PHE A 483 28.21 3.22 40.92
N SER A 484 29.45 3.19 41.37
CA SER A 484 29.77 2.90 42.75
C SER A 484 29.05 3.95 43.58
N THR A 485 28.00 3.52 44.27
CA THR A 485 27.43 4.27 45.39
C THR A 485 28.46 4.28 46.51
N ALA A 486 29.41 5.21 46.44
CA ALA A 486 30.30 5.55 47.54
C ALA A 486 30.07 7.02 47.90
N ASP A 487 29.28 7.20 48.96
CA ASP A 487 29.17 8.32 49.88
C ASP A 487 29.12 9.76 49.32
N GLY A 488 27.92 10.23 49.00
CA GLY A 488 27.60 11.66 48.89
C GLY A 488 26.27 11.96 48.17
N PRO A 489 25.61 13.11 48.47
CA PRO A 489 24.42 13.51 47.73
C PRO A 489 24.75 13.73 46.24
N PRO A 490 23.84 13.33 45.32
CA PRO A 490 24.09 13.39 43.89
C PRO A 490 24.37 14.82 43.44
N SER A 491 25.52 15.02 42.80
CA SER A 491 25.88 16.32 42.22
C SER A 491 25.20 16.47 40.86
N PRO A 492 24.45 17.57 40.61
CA PRO A 492 23.80 17.80 39.31
C PRO A 492 24.81 18.03 38.16
N PHE A 493 26.10 18.09 38.46
CA PHE A 493 27.17 18.28 37.47
C PHE A 493 27.85 16.98 37.01
N GLN A 494 27.43 15.81 37.52
CA GLN A 494 28.02 14.51 37.13
C GLN A 494 27.71 14.07 35.69
N SER A 495 26.68 14.61 35.05
CA SER A 495 26.31 14.32 33.66
C SER A 495 26.98 15.26 32.63
N LEU A 496 27.75 16.26 33.07
CA LEU A 496 28.48 17.15 32.18
C LEU A 496 29.81 16.50 31.77
N THR A 497 29.78 15.71 30.70
CA THR A 497 30.99 15.34 29.95
C THR A 497 31.57 16.62 29.34
N ARG A 498 32.55 17.22 30.02
CA ARG A 498 33.37 18.30 29.44
C ARG A 498 34.15 17.75 28.27
N ARG A 499 33.68 17.98 27.05
CA ARG A 499 34.51 18.03 25.85
C ARG A 499 34.55 19.48 25.38
N TYR A 500 35.68 20.14 25.62
CA TYR A 500 36.10 21.38 24.95
C TYR A 500 37.17 20.99 23.90
N PRO A 501 37.36 21.81 22.85
CA PRO A 501 37.47 21.40 21.44
C PRO A 501 38.65 20.50 21.13
#